data_AF-A0A9X7GT49-F1
#
_entry.id   AF-A0A9X7GT49-F1
#
_cell.length_a   1.000
_cell.length_b   1.000
_cell.length_c   1.000
_cell.angle_alpha   90.00
_cell.angle_beta   90.00
_cell.angle_gamma   90.00
#
_symmetry.space_group_name_H-M   'P 1'
#
loop_
_entity.id
_entity.type
_entity.pdbx_description
1 polymer ?
#
loop_
_entity_poly.entity_id
_entity_poly.type
_entity_poly.pdbx_seq_one_letter_code
_entity_poly.pdbx_strand_id
1 'polypeptide(L)' 'MKLKDYLVCAYKDDIKSAYLIVEFLVYEKGVLHLDDDISKLEFYFQDRFRNKMNAYIREYEKSKLLNRKCM' A
#
# COMPACT_ATOMS: atom_id res chain seq x y z
N MET A 1 15.86 2.50 1.26
CA MET A 1 15.16 2.24 2.54
C MET A 1 14.24 1.06 2.34
N LYS A 2 14.09 0.15 3.31
CA LYS A 2 13.23 -1.02 3.13
C LYS A 2 11.76 -0.67 3.26
N LEU A 3 10.88 -1.40 2.58
CA LEU A 3 9.43 -1.19 2.66
C LEU A 3 8.89 -1.36 4.08
N LYS A 4 9.48 -2.22 4.91
CA LYS A 4 9.15 -2.32 6.34
C LYS A 4 9.37 -1.00 7.09
N ASP A 5 10.52 -0.35 6.87
CA ASP A 5 10.88 0.87 7.58
C ASP A 5 9.97 2.01 7.10
N TYR A 6 9.73 2.06 5.79
CA TYR A 6 8.80 3.01 5.19
C TYR A 6 7.37 2.85 5.73
N LEU A 7 6.89 1.61 5.84
CA LEU A 7 5.55 1.32 6.36
C LEU A 7 5.41 1.76 7.83
N VAL A 8 6.45 1.54 8.65
CA VAL A 8 6.49 2.03 10.03
C VAL A 8 6.42 3.56 10.08
N CYS A 9 7.20 4.26 9.26
CA CYS A 9 7.13 5.72 9.15
C CYS A 9 5.74 6.19 8.70
N ALA A 10 5.15 5.55 7.68
CA ALA A 10 3.83 5.89 7.18
C ALA A 10 2.73 5.74 8.24
N TYR A 11 2.82 4.73 9.11
CA TYR A 11 1.90 4.61 10.25
C TYR A 11 2.16 5.66 11.32
N LYS A 12 3.43 5.91 11.65
CA LYS A 12 3.82 6.89 12.68
C LYS A 12 3.34 8.30 12.30
N ASP A 13 3.43 8.64 11.02
CA ASP A 13 3.07 9.95 10.49
C ASP A 13 1.62 10.02 9.99
N ASP A 14 0.82 8.96 10.20
CA ASP A 14 -0.57 8.79 9.74
C ASP A 14 -0.80 9.10 8.24
N ILE A 15 0.18 8.73 7.41
CA ILE A 15 0.10 8.90 5.96
C ILE A 15 -0.68 7.72 5.38
N LYS A 16 -2.01 7.86 5.37
CA LYS A 16 -2.95 6.81 4.95
C LYS A 16 -2.70 6.22 3.58
N SER A 17 -2.51 7.06 2.59
CA SER A 17 -2.23 6.61 1.22
C SER A 17 -0.96 5.76 1.14
N ALA A 18 0.06 6.10 1.94
CA ALA A 18 1.35 5.41 1.95
C ALA A 18 1.25 4.02 2.60
N TYR A 19 0.62 3.88 3.76
CA TYR A 19 0.47 2.54 4.33
C TYR A 19 -0.47 1.67 3.49
N LEU A 20 -1.55 2.23 2.92
CA LEU A 20 -2.49 1.45 2.12
C LEU A 20 -1.86 0.88 0.85
N ILE A 21 -1.04 1.66 0.14
CA ILE A 21 -0.41 1.16 -1.08
C ILE A 21 0.61 0.07 -0.78
N VAL A 22 1.39 0.22 0.29
CA VAL A 22 2.38 -0.78 0.69
C VAL A 22 1.69 -2.07 1.15
N GLU A 23 0.68 -1.96 2.01
CA GLU A 23 -0.11 -3.13 2.44
C GLU A 23 -0.76 -3.84 1.27
N PHE A 24 -1.34 -3.09 0.33
CA PHE A 24 -1.97 -3.67 -0.85
C PHE A 24 -0.95 -4.43 -1.71
N LEU A 25 0.21 -3.86 -1.99
CA LEU A 25 1.22 -4.49 -2.84
C LEU A 25 1.90 -5.68 -2.16
N VAL A 26 2.08 -5.64 -0.84
CA VAL A 26 2.78 -6.67 -0.07
C VAL A 26 1.83 -7.79 0.36
N TYR A 27 0.70 -7.47 0.99
CA TYR A 27 -0.17 -8.47 1.61
C TYR A 27 -1.31 -8.93 0.70
N GLU A 28 -1.97 -8.00 0.01
CA GLU A 28 -3.10 -8.35 -0.86
C GLU A 28 -2.65 -8.92 -2.21
N LYS A 29 -1.63 -8.30 -2.82
CA LYS A 29 -1.11 -8.71 -4.13
C LYS A 29 0.11 -9.62 -4.08
N GLY A 30 0.90 -9.60 -3.01
CA GLY A 30 2.10 -10.42 -2.89
C GLY A 30 3.17 -10.13 -3.95
N VAL A 31 3.15 -8.95 -4.56
CA VAL A 31 4.07 -8.57 -5.66
C VAL A 31 5.34 -7.88 -5.15
N LEU A 32 5.32 -7.40 -3.91
CA LEU A 32 6.46 -6.83 -3.21
C LEU A 32 6.64 -7.51 -1.85
N HIS A 33 7.85 -7.45 -1.30
CA HIS A 33 8.19 -7.96 0.03
C HIS A 33 8.62 -6.82 0.95
N LEU A 34 8.42 -6.98 2.27
CA LEU A 34 8.81 -5.97 3.26
C LEU A 34 10.31 -5.62 3.24
N ASP A 35 11.16 -6.55 2.82
CA ASP A 35 12.61 -6.36 2.66
C ASP A 35 13.01 -5.83 1.28
N ASP A 36 12.04 -5.54 0.39
CA ASP A 36 12.32 -4.82 -0.83
C ASP A 36 12.70 -3.36 -0.54
N ASP A 37 13.49 -2.79 -1.44
CA ASP A 37 13.78 -1.36 -1.39
C ASP A 37 12.58 -0.53 -1.86
N ILE A 38 12.37 0.63 -1.24
CA ILE A 38 11.28 1.57 -1.53
C ILE A 38 11.23 2.00 -3.01
N SER A 39 12.37 2.03 -3.71
CA SER A 39 12.45 2.34 -5.14
C SER A 39 11.56 1.44 -6.01
N LYS A 40 11.22 0.22 -5.56
CA LYS A 40 10.27 -0.64 -6.28
C LYS A 40 8.86 -0.04 -6.38
N LEU A 41 8.48 0.90 -5.53
CA LEU A 41 7.20 1.61 -5.62
C LEU A 41 7.11 2.50 -6.86
N GLU A 42 8.23 3.00 -7.39
CA GLU A 42 8.27 3.90 -8.55
C GLU A 42 7.60 3.28 -9.78
N PHE A 43 7.74 1.96 -9.97
CA PHE A 43 7.07 1.22 -11.03
C PHE A 43 5.53 1.37 -10.95
N TYR A 44 4.97 1.34 -9.75
CA TYR A 44 3.53 1.43 -9.51
C TYR A 44 3.01 2.87 -9.52
N PHE A 45 3.89 3.86 -9.36
CA PHE A 45 3.57 5.29 -9.43
C PHE A 45 3.65 5.87 -10.84
N GLN A 46 3.96 5.07 -11.86
CA GLN A 46 3.93 5.53 -13.25
C GLN A 46 2.54 6.07 -13.63
N ASP A 47 2.50 7.20 -14.34
CA ASP A 47 1.25 7.91 -14.66
C ASP A 47 0.21 7.03 -15.37
N ARG A 48 0.65 6.11 -16.23
CA ARG A 48 -0.22 5.14 -16.92
C ARG A 48 -1.00 4.23 -15.98
N PHE A 49 -0.54 4.05 -14.74
CA PHE A 49 -1.19 3.22 -13.73
C PHE A 49 -1.98 4.03 -12.71
N ARG A 50 -1.82 5.35 -12.66
CA ARG A 50 -2.37 6.24 -11.61
C ARG A 50 -3.86 5.99 -11.35
N ASN A 51 -4.68 6.04 -12.38
CA ASN A 51 -6.13 5.89 -12.24
C ASN A 51 -6.52 4.51 -11.72
N LYS A 52 -5.87 3.46 -12.25
CA LYS A 52 -6.15 2.07 -11.92
C LYS A 52 -5.66 1.71 -10.52
N MET A 53 -4.46 2.15 -10.14
CA MET A 53 -3.92 1.99 -8.79
C MET A 53 -4.79 2.71 -7.77
N ASN A 54 -5.23 3.94 -8.03
CA ASN A 54 -6.13 4.65 -7.13
C ASN A 54 -7.47 3.91 -6.93
N ALA A 55 -8.02 3.30 -7.99
CA ALA A 55 -9.22 2.48 -7.88
C ALA A 55 -8.99 1.26 -6.98
N TYR A 56 -7.89 0.53 -7.21
CA TYR A 56 -7.54 -0.64 -6.40
C TYR A 56 -7.31 -0.32 -4.93
N ILE A 57 -6.60 0.77 -4.62
CA ILE A 57 -6.36 1.18 -3.24
C ILE A 57 -7.68 1.55 -2.53
N ARG A 58 -8.61 2.22 -3.22
CA ARG A 58 -9.93 2.53 -2.66
C ARG A 58 -10.77 1.28 -2.40
N GLU A 59 -10.72 0.30 -3.28
CA GLU A 59 -11.41 -0.98 -3.09
C GLU A 59 -10.82 -1.76 -1.91
N TYR A 60 -9.50 -1.81 -1.83
CA TYR A 60 -8.78 -2.44 -0.71
C TYR A 60 -9.08 -1.76 0.63
N GLU A 61 -9.11 -0.43 0.65
CA GLU A 61 -9.50 0.32 1.86
C GLU A 61 -10.92 -0.05 2.32
N LYS A 62 -11.88 -0.13 1.39
CA LYS A 62 -13.26 -0.52 1.70
C LYS A 62 -13.33 -1.94 2.26
N SER A 63 -12.64 -2.91 1.65
CA SER A 63 -12.65 -4.30 2.15
C SER A 63 -12.06 -4.40 3.55
N LYS A 64 -10.96 -3.67 3.82
CA LYS A 64 -10.33 -3.61 5.14
C LYS A 64 -11.26 -3.01 6.20
N LEU A 65 -12.01 -1.96 5.85
CA LEU A 65 -13.00 -1.35 6.75
C LEU A 65 -14.17 -2.28 7.04
N LEU A 66 -14.63 -3.06 6.06
CA LEU A 66 -15.69 -4.05 6.28
C LEU A 66 -15.22 -5.19 7.20
N ASN A 67 -14.01 -5.71 6.97
CA ASN A 67 -13.44 -6.76 7.82
C ASN A 67 -13.24 -6.31 9.27
N ARG A 68 -12.95 -5.02 9.50
CA ARG A 68 -12.83 -4.44 10.85
C ARG A 68 -14.17 -4.22 11.57
N LYS A 69 -15.30 -4.19 10.85
CA LYS A 69 -16.64 -4.00 11.45
C LYS A 69 -17.31 -5.33 11.87
N CYS A 70 -16.76 -6.46 11.44
CA CYS A 70 -17.25 -7.80 11.78
C CYS A 70 -16.46 -8.47 12.92
N MET A 71 -15.58 -7.72 13.59
CA MET A 71 -14.83 -8.08 14.80
C MET A 71 -15.22 -7.13 15.92
#